data_AF-A0A8R1HWT3-F1
#
_entry.id   AF-A0A8R1HWT3-F1
#
_cell.length_a   1.000
_cell.length_b   1.000
_cell.length_c   1.000
_cell.angle_alpha   90.00
_cell.angle_beta   90.00
_cell.angle_gamma   90.00
#
_symmetry.space_group_name_H-M   'P 1'
#
loop_
_entity.id
_entity.type
_entity.pdbx_description
1 polymer ?
#
loop_
_entity_poly.entity_id
_entity_poly.type
_entity_poly.pdbx_seq_one_letter_code
_entity_poly.pdbx_strand_id
1 'polypeptide(L)'
;MPLEPLFAKICKGGRTVVVERATLTEEEKRVLDASFDGVLRVKRARSPSPKSSSSSGTPSPPPPPPIHLRLRYRVRLCSESFDLAANLTGVSKNTICKAKTKKKVEKLPQVPEKYRILNLLSEEQKEFIKSEIELHYETDTNFTLKTFLKKIQEKIAFPYGRTTLFKILKALDFSYRTKTYNPFASERKDVIFLRKRYLDKIQYHRERGDYIVYFDETWIFHGMSRRRGWLHKYGNAYEIARMGNLKNPIPGFPATSDKGIRAIVLAVMTESGILPGSIDVIVSGRPADEQVIDYHKTMTAESYGQYMDVVLPLILAACPAGRRPVLVIDNASIHNKLVQKVAAKAWKKGDIVTWLADQGVVVDQEQTKEAIWKEAVDYMATQGGAKAMRKFEVDEKAKGLGISIVRLPPYHCCFNPIELIWGMLKSKLLEIGHTKDSILQGKCLGSPIWKFLKI
;
A
#
# COMPACT_ATOMS: atom_id res chain seq x y z
N MET A 1 16.81 -24.15 24.49
CA MET A 1 16.31 -23.19 25.51
C MET A 1 15.87 -21.93 24.77
N PRO A 2 14.63 -21.45 24.95
CA PRO A 2 14.21 -20.19 24.32
C PRO A 2 15.09 -19.05 24.83
N LEU A 3 15.62 -18.25 23.90
CA LEU A 3 16.43 -17.08 24.20
C LEU A 3 15.57 -16.06 24.95
N GLU A 4 15.97 -15.68 26.15
CA GLU A 4 15.28 -14.63 26.90
C GLU A 4 15.44 -13.27 26.18
N PRO A 5 14.38 -12.46 26.10
CA PRO A 5 14.43 -11.17 25.43
C PRO A 5 15.35 -10.19 26.19
N LEU A 6 16.36 -9.65 25.50
CA LEU A 6 17.34 -8.70 26.07
C LEU A 6 16.72 -7.41 26.65
N PHE A 7 15.54 -7.01 26.17
CA PHE A 7 14.88 -5.76 26.52
C PHE A 7 13.46 -5.96 27.02
N ALA A 8 13.02 -5.11 27.95
CA ALA A 8 11.70 -5.10 28.54
C ALA A 8 11.00 -3.74 28.36
N LYS A 9 9.68 -3.75 28.18
CA LYS A 9 8.86 -2.54 28.10
C LYS A 9 8.25 -2.24 29.46
N ILE A 10 8.47 -1.05 29.99
CA ILE A 10 7.90 -0.59 31.26
C ILE A 10 6.99 0.61 31.01
N CYS A 11 5.77 0.58 31.52
CA CYS A 11 4.88 1.73 31.52
C CYS A 11 5.03 2.53 32.82
N LYS A 12 5.60 3.73 32.73
CA LYS A 12 5.78 4.67 33.85
C LYS A 12 5.02 5.95 33.56
N GLY A 13 3.98 6.25 34.35
CA GLY A 13 3.20 7.49 34.21
C GLY A 13 2.47 7.64 32.87
N GLY A 14 2.01 6.54 32.28
CA GLY A 14 1.29 6.53 31.00
C GLY A 14 2.17 6.55 29.75
N ARG A 15 3.51 6.54 29.91
CA ARG A 15 4.47 6.40 28.80
C ARG A 15 5.18 5.05 28.89
N THR A 16 5.36 4.39 27.74
CA THR A 16 6.12 3.14 27.64
C THR A 16 7.58 3.46 27.35
N VAL A 17 8.48 2.94 28.16
CA VAL A 17 9.94 3.09 28.03
C VAL A 17 10.54 1.69 27.87
N VAL A 18 11.56 1.56 27.03
CA VAL A 18 12.32 0.31 26.86
C VAL A 18 13.54 0.35 27.76
N VAL A 19 13.75 -0.70 28.56
CA VAL A 19 14.94 -0.87 29.40
C VAL A 19 15.57 -2.23 29.15
N GLU A 20 16.82 -2.41 29.57
CA GLU A 20 17.44 -3.73 29.58
C GLU A 20 16.74 -4.64 30.60
N ARG A 21 16.41 -5.87 30.19
CA ARG A 21 15.72 -6.82 31.08
C ARG A 21 16.57 -7.18 32.32
N ALA A 22 17.89 -7.08 32.20
CA ALA A 22 18.83 -7.28 33.30
C ALA A 22 18.67 -6.27 34.45
N THR A 23 18.07 -5.09 34.19
CA THR A 23 17.86 -4.07 35.22
C THR A 23 16.56 -4.26 36.02
N LEU A 24 15.75 -5.27 35.68
CA LEU A 24 14.52 -5.62 36.40
C LEU A 24 14.80 -6.56 37.58
N THR A 25 14.01 -6.42 38.64
CA THR A 25 13.98 -7.41 39.74
C THR A 25 13.34 -8.72 39.29
N GLU A 26 13.62 -9.84 39.98
CA GLU A 26 13.03 -11.15 39.64
C GLU A 26 11.50 -11.15 39.70
N GLU A 27 10.91 -10.39 40.64
CA GLU A 27 9.46 -10.24 40.72
C GLU A 27 8.90 -9.45 39.52
N GLU A 28 9.60 -8.40 39.08
CA GLU A 28 9.22 -7.63 37.89
C GLU A 28 9.35 -8.46 36.61
N LYS A 29 10.38 -9.30 36.49
CA LYS A 29 10.52 -10.25 35.37
C LYS A 29 9.37 -11.25 35.35
N ARG A 30 8.99 -11.79 36.51
CA ARG A 30 7.85 -12.72 36.63
C ARG A 30 6.52 -12.06 36.23
N VAL A 31 6.28 -10.82 36.67
CA VAL A 31 5.08 -10.06 36.30
C VAL A 31 5.10 -9.68 34.81
N LEU A 32 6.26 -9.35 34.25
CA LEU A 32 6.43 -9.06 32.82
C LEU A 32 6.12 -10.29 31.96
N ASP A 33 6.64 -11.46 32.33
CA ASP A 33 6.44 -12.71 31.59
C ASP A 33 5.01 -13.24 31.68
N ALA A 34 4.33 -12.93 32.79
CA ALA A 34 2.90 -13.19 32.95
C ALA A 34 2.02 -12.16 32.22
N SER A 35 2.58 -11.05 31.71
CA SER A 35 1.80 -10.01 31.03
C SER A 35 1.45 -10.41 29.60
N PHE A 36 0.17 -10.38 29.27
CA PHE A 36 -0.37 -10.69 27.94
C PHE A 36 0.21 -9.81 26.82
N ASP A 37 0.60 -8.57 27.14
CA ASP A 37 1.14 -7.60 26.18
C ASP A 37 2.68 -7.44 26.26
N GLY A 38 3.34 -8.17 27.17
CA GLY A 38 4.78 -8.04 27.42
C GLY A 38 5.20 -6.64 27.94
N VAL A 39 4.32 -5.94 28.66
CA VAL A 39 4.59 -4.63 29.28
C VAL A 39 4.44 -4.69 30.80
N LEU A 40 5.50 -4.34 31.53
CA LEU A 40 5.48 -4.20 32.99
C LEU A 40 4.83 -2.86 33.38
N ARG A 41 3.77 -2.88 34.19
CA ARG A 41 3.03 -1.67 34.63
C ARG A 41 3.25 -1.42 36.11
N VAL A 42 4.09 -0.44 36.45
CA VAL A 42 4.41 -0.12 37.86
C VAL A 42 3.37 0.86 38.43
N LYS A 43 2.63 0.45 39.46
CA LYS A 43 1.71 1.34 40.20
C LYS A 43 2.51 2.29 41.09
N ARG A 44 2.22 3.60 41.02
CA ARG A 44 2.91 4.63 41.82
C ARG A 44 2.41 4.59 43.27
N ALA A 45 3.29 4.37 44.24
CA ALA A 45 3.00 4.68 45.64
C ALA A 45 2.86 6.21 45.81
N ARG A 46 1.80 6.67 46.49
CA ARG A 46 1.56 8.09 46.79
C ARG A 46 2.52 8.54 47.90
N SER A 47 3.38 9.50 47.60
CA SER A 47 4.11 10.30 48.61
C SER A 47 3.36 11.62 48.89
N PRO A 48 3.41 12.15 50.14
CA PRO A 48 2.61 13.29 50.55
C PRO A 48 3.19 14.62 50.08
N SER A 49 2.31 15.56 49.79
CA SER A 49 2.58 16.94 49.40
C SER A 49 3.26 17.76 50.52
N PRO A 50 4.32 18.53 50.24
CA PRO A 50 4.79 19.56 51.17
C PRO A 50 4.11 20.91 50.90
N LYS A 51 3.85 21.59 52.01
CA LYS A 51 3.24 22.91 52.17
C LYS A 51 4.15 24.04 51.67
N SER A 52 3.50 25.17 51.44
CA SER A 52 4.02 26.51 51.17
C SER A 52 5.17 26.97 52.07
N SER A 53 6.17 27.60 51.47
CA SER A 53 7.01 28.62 52.12
C SER A 53 7.47 29.66 51.10
N SER A 54 7.15 30.91 51.41
CA SER A 54 7.60 32.14 50.77
C SER A 54 9.09 32.41 50.98
N SER A 55 9.80 32.88 49.96
CA SER A 55 10.92 33.81 50.16
C SER A 55 11.25 34.59 48.88
N SER A 56 11.39 35.88 49.07
CA SER A 56 11.79 36.97 48.19
C SER A 56 13.14 36.80 47.50
N GLY A 57 13.25 37.28 46.25
CA GLY A 57 14.51 37.45 45.54
C GLY A 57 14.32 38.25 44.24
N THR A 58 14.95 39.43 44.20
CA THR A 58 14.98 40.52 43.22
C THR A 58 15.02 40.20 41.71
N PRO A 59 14.64 41.16 40.84
CA PRO A 59 14.45 40.95 39.41
C PRO A 59 15.78 40.98 38.63
N SER A 60 16.01 39.94 37.83
CA SER A 60 17.04 39.90 36.80
C SER A 60 16.66 40.79 35.60
N PRO A 61 17.62 41.52 34.98
CA PRO A 61 17.34 42.50 33.94
C PRO A 61 16.93 41.84 32.61
N PRO A 62 16.18 42.55 31.75
CA PRO A 62 15.73 42.00 30.47
C PRO A 62 16.90 41.78 29.50
N PRO A 63 16.80 40.80 28.58
CA PRO A 63 17.82 40.57 27.56
C PRO A 63 17.86 41.77 26.59
N PRO A 64 19.04 42.15 26.08
CA PRO A 64 19.17 43.26 25.14
C PRO A 64 18.49 42.92 23.80
N PRO A 65 17.97 43.93 23.07
CA PRO A 65 17.34 43.71 21.77
C PRO A 65 18.36 43.22 20.73
N PRO A 66 17.92 42.46 19.70
CA PRO A 66 18.82 41.96 18.67
C PRO A 66 19.42 43.13 17.87
N ILE A 67 20.74 43.29 17.97
CA ILE A 67 21.49 44.24 17.15
C ILE A 67 21.54 43.68 15.72
N HIS A 68 20.78 44.28 14.81
CA HIS A 68 20.96 44.14 13.37
C HIS A 68 22.25 44.85 12.92
N LEU A 69 23.41 44.23 13.17
CA LEU A 69 24.66 44.60 12.50
C LEU A 69 24.75 43.82 11.18
N ARG A 70 24.16 44.38 10.13
CA ARG A 70 24.60 44.10 8.74
C ARG A 70 26.01 44.67 8.57
N LEU A 71 27.01 44.01 9.14
CA LEU A 71 28.40 44.25 8.77
C LEU A 71 28.60 43.65 7.38
N ARG A 72 28.69 44.55 6.39
CA ARG A 72 29.23 44.27 5.07
C ARG A 72 30.72 43.91 5.20
N TYR A 73 31.03 42.72 5.73
CA TYR A 73 32.32 42.08 5.53
C TYR A 73 32.30 41.37 4.17
N ARG A 74 32.23 42.18 3.11
CA ARG A 74 32.52 41.75 1.76
C ARG A 74 33.53 42.77 1.26
N VAL A 75 34.67 42.28 0.78
CA VAL A 75 35.87 43.04 0.35
C VAL A 75 36.94 43.18 1.45
N ARG A 76 37.62 42.06 1.79
CA ARG A 76 39.08 42.01 2.04
C ARG A 76 39.67 40.61 2.31
N LEU A 77 38.88 39.53 2.38
CA LEU A 77 39.40 38.16 2.58
C LEU A 77 39.81 37.41 1.30
N CYS A 78 39.69 38.04 0.12
CA CYS A 78 39.91 37.35 -1.15
C CYS A 78 41.38 37.33 -1.60
N SER A 79 42.22 38.31 -1.24
CA SER A 79 43.60 38.39 -1.75
C SER A 79 44.54 37.39 -1.05
N GLU A 80 44.50 37.32 0.28
CA GLU A 80 45.40 36.50 1.10
C GLU A 80 45.21 35.00 0.88
N SER A 81 43.98 34.57 0.64
CA SER A 81 43.66 33.15 0.40
C SER A 81 44.18 32.62 -0.94
N PHE A 82 44.34 33.50 -1.95
CA PHE A 82 44.95 33.11 -3.22
C PHE A 82 46.48 33.11 -3.17
N ASP A 83 47.08 33.97 -2.36
CA ASP A 83 48.53 33.98 -2.15
C ASP A 83 48.98 32.70 -1.43
N LEU A 84 48.23 32.30 -0.41
CA LEU A 84 48.50 31.04 0.31
C LEU A 84 48.34 29.82 -0.61
N ALA A 85 47.29 29.77 -1.41
CA ALA A 85 47.05 28.68 -2.35
C ALA A 85 48.10 28.61 -3.48
N ALA A 86 48.56 29.75 -3.97
CA ALA A 86 49.64 29.80 -4.97
C ALA A 86 50.95 29.26 -4.41
N ASN A 87 51.30 29.65 -3.17
CA ASN A 87 52.51 29.16 -2.51
C ASN A 87 52.46 27.66 -2.21
N LEU A 88 51.30 27.13 -1.78
CA LEU A 88 51.15 25.71 -1.45
C LEU A 88 51.12 24.79 -2.68
N THR A 89 50.64 25.29 -3.83
CA THR A 89 50.44 24.47 -5.04
C THR A 89 51.52 24.70 -6.10
N GLY A 90 52.34 25.74 -5.98
CA GLY A 90 53.31 26.16 -6.99
C GLY A 90 52.67 26.74 -8.26
N VAL A 91 51.36 26.99 -8.25
CA VAL A 91 50.60 27.46 -9.42
C VAL A 91 50.36 28.97 -9.32
N SER A 92 50.49 29.68 -10.43
CA SER A 92 50.33 31.15 -10.45
C SER A 92 48.95 31.60 -9.94
N LYS A 93 48.93 32.71 -9.19
CA LYS A 93 47.71 33.33 -8.65
C LYS A 93 46.65 33.57 -9.73
N ASN A 94 47.08 33.98 -10.93
CA ASN A 94 46.19 34.21 -12.07
C ASN A 94 45.53 32.93 -12.58
N THR A 95 46.24 31.80 -12.56
CA THR A 95 45.70 30.49 -12.95
C THR A 95 44.66 30.01 -11.93
N ILE A 96 44.91 30.19 -10.64
CA ILE A 96 43.97 29.85 -9.57
C ILE A 96 42.69 30.72 -9.65
N CYS A 97 42.85 32.02 -9.90
CA CYS A 97 41.72 32.92 -10.15
C CYS A 97 40.87 32.49 -11.35
N LYS A 98 41.50 32.10 -12.47
CA LYS A 98 40.83 31.60 -13.68
C LYS A 98 40.15 30.24 -13.47
N ALA A 99 40.70 29.37 -12.62
CA ALA A 99 40.09 28.08 -12.28
C ALA A 99 38.79 28.26 -11.47
N LYS A 100 38.73 29.27 -10.59
CA LYS A 100 37.54 29.60 -9.80
C LYS A 100 36.37 30.08 -10.67
N THR A 101 36.64 30.86 -11.71
CA THR A 101 35.61 31.30 -12.68
C THR A 101 35.11 30.17 -13.58
N LYS A 102 35.87 29.08 -13.75
CA LYS A 102 35.46 27.90 -14.53
C LYS A 102 34.77 26.80 -13.72
N LYS A 103 34.69 26.89 -12.38
CA LYS A 103 33.88 25.95 -11.60
C LYS A 103 32.40 26.23 -11.85
N LYS A 104 31.77 25.34 -12.63
CA LYS A 104 30.32 25.10 -12.57
C LYS A 104 30.03 24.86 -11.09
N VAL A 105 29.39 25.82 -10.41
CA VAL A 105 29.02 25.65 -9.00
C VAL A 105 28.04 24.47 -8.98
N GLU A 106 28.50 23.29 -8.57
CA GLU A 106 27.60 22.25 -8.11
C GLU A 106 26.75 22.86 -7.01
N LYS A 107 25.48 23.15 -7.32
CA LYS A 107 24.53 23.59 -6.31
C LYS A 107 24.47 22.46 -5.29
N LEU A 108 24.88 22.73 -4.05
CA LEU A 108 24.57 21.90 -2.90
C LEU A 108 23.10 21.45 -3.01
N PRO A 109 22.78 20.16 -2.81
CA PRO A 109 21.42 19.67 -2.97
C PRO A 109 20.51 20.50 -2.08
N GLN A 110 19.62 21.27 -2.72
CA GLN A 110 18.70 22.09 -1.96
C GLN A 110 17.77 21.17 -1.19
N VAL A 111 17.68 21.36 0.12
CA VAL A 111 16.69 20.68 0.96
C VAL A 111 15.32 20.81 0.26
N PRO A 112 14.62 19.71 -0.05
CA PRO A 112 13.35 19.80 -0.76
C PRO A 112 12.37 20.72 -0.03
N GLU A 113 11.55 21.48 -0.77
CA GLU A 113 10.64 22.50 -0.21
C GLU A 113 9.75 21.93 0.91
N LYS A 114 9.32 20.67 0.79
CA LYS A 114 8.58 19.92 1.81
C LYS A 114 9.25 19.97 3.19
N TYR A 115 10.53 19.65 3.28
CA TYR A 115 11.24 19.62 4.57
C TYR A 115 11.46 21.03 5.15
N ARG A 116 11.70 22.03 4.29
CA ARG A 116 11.79 23.43 4.73
C ARG A 116 10.48 23.92 5.36
N ILE A 117 9.35 23.54 4.78
CA ILE A 117 8.02 23.88 5.31
C ILE A 117 7.74 23.12 6.61
N LEU A 118 8.07 21.83 6.69
CA LEU A 118 7.86 21.04 7.91
C LEU A 118 8.69 21.55 9.09
N ASN A 119 9.87 22.12 8.84
CA ASN A 119 10.71 22.72 9.89
C ASN A 119 10.15 24.04 10.47
N LEU A 120 9.06 24.58 9.91
CA LEU A 120 8.37 25.76 10.46
C LEU A 120 7.56 25.43 11.73
N LEU A 121 7.33 24.15 12.02
CA LEU A 121 6.49 23.66 13.12
C LEU A 121 7.26 22.68 14.00
N SER A 122 6.96 22.69 15.30
CA SER A 122 7.36 21.61 16.21
C SER A 122 6.60 20.32 15.90
N GLU A 123 7.12 19.16 16.34
CA GLU A 123 6.41 17.88 16.19
C GLU A 123 5.04 17.90 16.89
N GLU A 124 4.93 18.57 18.05
CA GLU A 124 3.67 18.75 18.77
C GLU A 124 2.63 19.52 17.94
N GLN A 125 3.05 20.59 17.25
CA GLN A 125 2.16 21.36 16.37
C GLN A 125 1.73 20.56 15.13
N LYS A 126 2.62 19.73 14.57
CA LYS A 126 2.28 18.83 13.45
C LYS A 126 1.25 17.80 13.89
N GLU A 127 1.44 17.19 15.05
CA GLU A 127 0.54 16.19 15.60
C GLU A 127 -0.83 16.79 15.96
N PHE A 128 -0.84 18.00 16.51
CA PHE A 128 -2.07 18.74 16.76
C PHE A 128 -2.87 19.01 15.47
N ILE A 129 -2.19 19.47 14.41
CA ILE A 129 -2.84 19.72 13.11
C ILE A 129 -3.43 18.43 12.52
N LYS A 130 -2.70 17.31 12.60
CA LYS A 130 -3.18 16.01 12.12
C LYS A 130 -4.40 15.53 12.91
N SER A 131 -4.32 15.51 14.24
CA SER A 131 -5.42 15.04 15.09
C SER A 131 -6.69 15.89 14.94
N GLU A 132 -6.55 17.20 14.74
CA GLU A 132 -7.70 18.07 14.48
C GLU A 132 -8.37 17.78 13.13
N ILE A 133 -7.61 17.38 12.11
CA ILE A 133 -8.16 16.93 10.81
C ILE A 133 -8.81 15.56 10.95
N GLU A 134 -8.21 14.65 11.71
CA GLU A 134 -8.79 13.32 12.00
C GLU A 134 -10.12 13.44 12.74
N LEU A 135 -10.23 14.36 13.71
CA LEU A 135 -11.50 14.65 14.38
C LEU A 135 -12.58 15.11 13.40
N HIS A 136 -12.23 15.90 12.39
CA HIS A 136 -13.15 16.28 11.32
C HIS A 136 -13.60 15.07 10.48
N TYR A 137 -12.73 14.06 10.30
CA TYR A 137 -13.10 12.79 9.66
C TYR A 137 -14.03 11.94 10.53
N GLU A 138 -13.76 11.83 11.83
CA GLU A 138 -14.58 11.06 12.77
C GLU A 138 -15.98 11.64 12.95
N THR A 139 -16.08 12.97 12.99
CA THR A 139 -17.35 13.69 13.21
C THR A 139 -18.12 13.98 11.93
N ASP A 140 -17.61 13.57 10.77
CA ASP A 140 -18.13 13.90 9.43
C ASP A 140 -18.36 15.42 9.23
N THR A 141 -17.50 16.25 9.84
CA THR A 141 -17.59 17.70 9.75
C THR A 141 -16.56 18.24 8.76
N ASN A 142 -16.95 19.24 7.97
CA ASN A 142 -16.05 19.87 6.99
C ASN A 142 -15.41 21.13 7.53
N PHE A 143 -14.24 21.47 7.00
CA PHE A 143 -13.58 22.73 7.27
C PHE A 143 -13.08 23.38 5.99
N THR A 144 -12.96 24.71 6.03
CA THR A 144 -12.23 25.49 5.02
C THR A 144 -10.87 25.88 5.61
N LEU A 145 -9.90 26.25 4.77
CA LEU A 145 -8.64 26.81 5.25
C LEU A 145 -8.84 28.05 6.15
N LYS A 146 -9.92 28.82 5.97
CA LYS A 146 -10.20 30.00 6.80
C LYS A 146 -10.68 29.61 8.20
N THR A 147 -11.63 28.68 8.27
CA THR A 147 -12.17 28.21 9.55
C THR A 147 -11.14 27.39 10.33
N PHE A 148 -10.35 26.59 9.63
CA PHE A 148 -9.26 25.80 10.23
C PHE A 148 -8.13 26.70 10.73
N LEU A 149 -7.74 27.73 9.97
CA LEU A 149 -6.74 28.71 10.40
C LEU A 149 -7.14 29.40 11.71
N LYS A 150 -8.39 29.87 11.81
CA LYS A 150 -8.90 30.49 13.04
C LYS A 150 -8.77 29.55 14.24
N LYS A 151 -9.19 28.29 14.06
CA LYS A 151 -9.14 27.24 15.10
C LYS A 151 -7.71 26.95 15.60
N ILE A 152 -6.76 26.80 14.68
CA ILE A 152 -5.35 26.53 15.06
C ILE A 152 -4.67 27.78 15.66
N GLN A 153 -5.03 28.98 15.21
CA GLN A 153 -4.52 30.23 15.80
C GLN A 153 -4.98 30.41 17.24
N GLU A 154 -6.24 30.08 17.54
CA GLU A 154 -6.80 30.12 18.89
C GLU A 154 -6.17 29.07 19.82
N LYS A 155 -5.90 27.86 19.33
CA LYS A 155 -5.45 26.74 20.18
C LYS A 155 -3.95 26.62 20.36
N ILE A 156 -3.15 26.91 19.33
CA ILE A 156 -1.68 26.68 19.35
C ILE A 156 -0.86 27.92 19.01
N ALA A 157 -1.45 29.11 19.11
CA ALA A 157 -0.81 30.40 18.80
C ALA A 157 -0.09 30.38 17.43
N PHE A 158 -0.74 29.80 16.42
CA PHE A 158 -0.16 29.56 15.11
C PHE A 158 0.23 30.89 14.40
N PRO A 159 1.54 31.17 14.17
CA PRO A 159 1.99 32.51 13.76
C PRO A 159 1.85 32.78 12.25
N TYR A 160 1.38 31.80 11.47
CA TYR A 160 1.41 31.88 10.01
C TYR A 160 0.04 32.15 9.38
N GLY A 161 0.05 32.75 8.19
CA GLY A 161 -1.16 33.03 7.42
C GLY A 161 -1.69 31.83 6.61
N ARG A 162 -2.86 32.04 5.98
CA ARG A 162 -3.58 31.03 5.19
C ARG A 162 -2.73 30.34 4.11
N THR A 163 -1.89 31.08 3.40
CA THR A 163 -1.03 30.53 2.33
C THR A 163 0.02 29.58 2.89
N THR A 164 0.61 29.92 4.03
CA THR A 164 1.58 29.06 4.71
C THR A 164 0.90 27.82 5.27
N LEU A 165 -0.30 27.96 5.86
CA LEU A 165 -1.11 26.82 6.28
C LEU A 165 -1.41 25.86 5.11
N PHE A 166 -1.78 26.37 3.94
CA PHE A 166 -1.98 25.54 2.75
C PHE A 166 -0.71 24.76 2.36
N LYS A 167 0.45 25.42 2.39
CA LYS A 167 1.74 24.78 2.13
C LYS A 167 2.11 23.73 3.18
N ILE A 168 1.84 24.02 4.45
CA ILE A 168 2.03 23.08 5.58
C ILE A 168 1.16 21.85 5.40
N LEU A 169 -0.13 22.02 5.10
CA LEU A 169 -1.03 20.90 4.85
C LEU A 169 -0.54 20.03 3.69
N LYS A 170 -0.08 20.64 2.60
CA LYS A 170 0.56 19.91 1.49
C LYS A 170 1.83 19.17 1.92
N ALA A 171 2.65 19.78 2.77
CA ALA A 171 3.87 19.17 3.29
C ALA A 171 3.60 18.05 4.31
N LEU A 172 2.46 18.10 5.01
CA LEU A 172 1.91 17.03 5.85
C LEU A 172 1.11 16.00 5.04
N ASP A 173 1.24 16.02 3.70
CA ASP A 173 0.63 15.08 2.75
C ASP A 173 -0.91 15.16 2.63
N PHE A 174 -1.53 16.25 3.11
CA PHE A 174 -2.94 16.56 2.84
C PHE A 174 -3.14 17.26 1.50
N SER A 175 -4.23 16.96 0.81
CA SER A 175 -4.59 17.63 -0.43
C SER A 175 -6.08 17.86 -0.58
N TYR A 176 -6.47 19.01 -1.11
CA TYR A 176 -7.86 19.33 -1.44
C TYR A 176 -8.22 18.63 -2.76
N ARG A 177 -9.14 17.65 -2.69
CA ARG A 177 -9.62 16.84 -3.81
C ARG A 177 -11.12 16.59 -3.66
N THR A 178 -11.76 16.12 -4.73
CA THR A 178 -13.14 15.61 -4.65
C THR A 178 -13.23 14.52 -3.59
N LYS A 179 -14.20 14.65 -2.67
CA LYS A 179 -14.42 13.65 -1.62
C LYS A 179 -14.76 12.33 -2.29
N THR A 180 -13.91 11.35 -2.06
CA THR A 180 -14.16 9.96 -2.42
C THR A 180 -14.13 9.20 -1.11
N TYR A 181 -15.12 8.32 -0.90
CA TYR A 181 -15.08 7.43 0.26
C TYR A 181 -13.88 6.50 0.07
N ASN A 182 -12.80 6.80 0.79
CA ASN A 182 -11.59 6.01 0.77
C ASN A 182 -11.47 5.31 2.14
N PRO A 183 -11.96 4.05 2.27
CA PRO A 183 -11.85 3.29 3.51
C PRO A 183 -10.40 2.97 3.91
N PHE A 184 -9.40 3.39 3.11
CA PHE A 184 -7.96 3.20 3.33
C PHE A 184 -7.29 4.35 4.09
N ALA A 185 -7.99 5.46 4.35
CA ALA A 185 -7.40 6.61 5.05
C ALA A 185 -7.16 6.37 6.56
N SER A 186 -7.76 5.32 7.13
CA SER A 186 -7.53 4.91 8.51
C SER A 186 -6.64 3.66 8.56
N GLU A 187 -5.70 3.64 9.51
CA GLU A 187 -4.91 2.47 9.87
C GLU A 187 -5.80 1.39 10.50
N ARG A 188 -6.49 0.64 9.65
CA ARG A 188 -7.28 -0.51 10.07
C ARG A 188 -6.37 -1.55 10.73
N LYS A 189 -6.49 -1.70 12.06
CA LYS A 189 -5.68 -2.63 12.88
C LYS A 189 -5.72 -4.06 12.36
N ASP A 190 -6.87 -4.49 11.84
CA ASP A 190 -7.04 -5.82 11.25
C ASP A 190 -6.22 -5.98 9.95
N VAL A 191 -6.17 -4.95 9.10
CA VAL A 191 -5.34 -4.94 7.88
C VAL A 191 -3.85 -4.92 8.24
N ILE A 192 -3.43 -4.16 9.26
CA ILE A 192 -2.05 -4.16 9.76
C ILE A 192 -1.65 -5.57 10.23
N PHE A 193 -2.53 -6.24 10.97
CA PHE A 193 -2.29 -7.60 11.42
C PHE A 193 -2.16 -8.59 10.24
N LEU A 194 -3.06 -8.50 9.25
CA LEU A 194 -2.99 -9.32 8.04
C LEU A 194 -1.70 -9.06 7.25
N ARG A 195 -1.27 -7.80 7.18
CA ARG A 195 0.01 -7.42 6.56
C ARG A 195 1.19 -8.06 7.27
N LYS A 196 1.26 -7.95 8.60
CA LYS A 196 2.33 -8.60 9.38
C LYS A 196 2.35 -10.10 9.13
N ARG A 197 1.20 -10.77 9.21
CA ARG A 197 1.08 -12.21 8.95
C ARG A 197 1.55 -12.61 7.55
N TYR A 198 1.22 -11.82 6.53
CA TYR A 198 1.70 -12.06 5.17
C TYR A 198 3.23 -11.92 5.10
N LEU A 199 3.78 -10.85 5.68
CA LEU A 199 5.22 -10.59 5.68
C LEU A 199 6.00 -11.71 6.38
N ASP A 200 5.54 -12.16 7.54
CA ASP A 200 6.14 -13.28 8.28
C ASP A 200 6.11 -14.57 7.42
N LYS A 201 4.97 -14.86 6.77
CA LYS A 201 4.80 -16.07 5.95
C LYS A 201 5.67 -16.04 4.69
N ILE A 202 5.70 -14.92 3.97
CA ILE A 202 6.50 -14.82 2.75
C ILE A 202 8.00 -14.81 3.08
N GLN A 203 8.40 -14.21 4.22
CA GLN A 203 9.78 -14.26 4.71
C GLN A 203 10.20 -15.69 5.02
N TYR A 204 9.37 -16.46 5.73
CA TYR A 204 9.63 -17.88 6.00
C TYR A 204 9.91 -18.71 4.73
N HIS A 205 9.08 -18.53 3.69
CA HIS A 205 9.26 -19.23 2.42
C HIS A 205 10.54 -18.79 1.69
N ARG A 206 10.88 -17.50 1.75
CA ARG A 206 12.13 -16.97 1.17
C ARG A 206 13.37 -17.51 1.87
N GLU A 207 13.37 -17.52 3.21
CA GLU A 207 14.49 -18.02 4.02
C GLU A 207 14.73 -19.51 3.82
N ARG A 208 13.67 -20.30 3.59
CA ARG A 208 13.76 -21.71 3.23
C ARG A 208 14.20 -21.98 1.80
N GLY A 209 14.26 -20.96 0.95
CA GLY A 209 14.53 -21.12 -0.48
C GLY A 209 13.39 -21.81 -1.23
N ASP A 210 12.14 -21.68 -0.79
CA ASP A 210 10.99 -22.23 -1.50
C ASP A 210 10.83 -21.57 -2.90
N TYR A 211 10.17 -22.27 -3.83
CA TYR A 211 9.91 -21.78 -5.18
C TYR A 211 8.62 -20.96 -5.20
N ILE A 212 8.75 -19.64 -5.09
CA ILE A 212 7.63 -18.71 -4.97
C ILE A 212 7.21 -18.22 -6.35
N VAL A 213 5.94 -18.45 -6.68
CA VAL A 213 5.30 -17.98 -7.91
C VAL A 213 4.12 -17.09 -7.57
N TYR A 214 3.76 -16.21 -8.50
CA TYR A 214 2.81 -15.13 -8.31
C TYR A 214 1.74 -15.16 -9.39
N PHE A 215 0.49 -15.26 -8.99
CA PHE A 215 -0.65 -15.20 -9.90
C PHE A 215 -1.40 -13.88 -9.72
N ASP A 216 -1.93 -13.38 -10.83
CA ASP A 216 -2.85 -12.24 -10.85
C ASP A 216 -3.52 -12.16 -12.23
N GLU A 217 -4.57 -11.35 -12.29
CA GLU A 217 -5.27 -11.04 -13.53
C GLU A 217 -5.24 -9.55 -13.85
N THR A 218 -5.27 -9.22 -15.14
CA THR A 218 -5.34 -7.84 -15.57
C THR A 218 -6.30 -7.61 -16.71
N TRP A 219 -6.95 -6.44 -16.70
CA TRP A 219 -7.89 -6.06 -17.74
C TRP A 219 -7.18 -5.34 -18.89
N ILE A 220 -7.53 -5.74 -20.11
CA ILE A 220 -7.23 -5.04 -21.36
C ILE A 220 -8.54 -4.63 -22.05
N PHE A 221 -8.50 -3.54 -22.82
CA PHE A 221 -9.69 -2.89 -23.37
C PHE A 221 -9.63 -2.78 -24.89
N HIS A 222 -10.79 -2.89 -25.53
CA HIS A 222 -10.91 -2.58 -26.96
C HIS A 222 -10.38 -1.17 -27.23
N GLY A 223 -9.58 -1.01 -28.28
CA GLY A 223 -9.02 0.28 -28.66
C GLY A 223 -8.12 0.94 -27.61
N MET A 224 -7.42 0.15 -26.78
CA MET A 224 -6.52 0.64 -25.74
C MET A 224 -5.35 1.44 -26.33
N SER A 225 -5.48 2.78 -26.33
CA SER A 225 -4.48 3.72 -26.81
C SER A 225 -4.20 4.82 -25.77
N ARG A 226 -3.20 5.68 -26.02
CA ARG A 226 -2.84 6.75 -25.07
C ARG A 226 -4.01 7.71 -24.84
N ARG A 227 -4.38 7.89 -23.57
CA ARG A 227 -5.41 8.87 -23.14
C ARG A 227 -5.04 10.33 -23.46
N ARG A 228 -3.76 10.64 -23.58
CA ARG A 228 -3.25 11.99 -23.87
C ARG A 228 -2.51 11.98 -25.20
N GLY A 229 -2.83 12.95 -26.04
CA GLY A 229 -2.15 13.21 -27.31
C GLY A 229 -2.01 14.72 -27.54
N TRP A 230 -1.13 15.09 -28.46
CA TRP A 230 -1.02 16.47 -28.91
C TRP A 230 -2.22 16.79 -29.79
N LEU A 231 -3.12 17.64 -29.27
CA LEU A 231 -4.30 18.13 -29.98
C LEU A 231 -4.12 19.60 -30.31
N HIS A 232 -4.89 20.11 -31.27
CA HIS A 232 -4.90 21.53 -31.58
C HIS A 232 -5.26 22.34 -30.33
N LYS A 233 -4.51 23.44 -30.12
CA LYS A 233 -4.71 24.36 -28.98
C LYS A 233 -6.11 24.98 -28.96
N TYR A 234 -6.69 25.17 -30.15
CA TYR A 234 -7.97 25.81 -30.37
C TYR A 234 -9.07 24.75 -30.38
N GLY A 235 -10.04 24.90 -29.47
CA GLY A 235 -11.10 23.91 -29.25
C GLY A 235 -12.40 24.18 -30.02
N ASN A 236 -12.53 25.33 -30.69
CA ASN A 236 -13.75 25.65 -31.42
C ASN A 236 -13.69 25.13 -32.87
N ALA A 237 -14.82 24.64 -33.37
CA ALA A 237 -14.90 23.98 -34.68
C ALA A 237 -14.53 24.92 -35.85
N TYR A 238 -14.79 26.22 -35.72
CA TYR A 238 -14.53 27.22 -36.75
C TYR A 238 -13.04 27.52 -36.94
N GLU A 239 -12.27 27.62 -35.85
CA GLU A 239 -10.82 27.80 -35.86
C GLU A 239 -10.10 26.55 -36.38
N ILE A 240 -10.60 25.36 -36.00
CA ILE A 240 -10.11 24.09 -36.53
C ILE A 240 -10.40 23.99 -38.04
N ALA A 241 -11.61 24.36 -38.49
CA ALA A 241 -11.98 24.36 -39.91
C ALA A 241 -11.17 25.37 -40.75
N ARG A 242 -10.81 26.52 -40.18
CA ARG A 242 -10.02 27.56 -40.84
C ARG A 242 -8.54 27.18 -41.04
N MET A 243 -7.98 26.37 -40.13
CA MET A 243 -6.59 25.91 -40.20
C MET A 243 -6.42 24.53 -40.85
N GLY A 244 -7.50 23.74 -40.92
CA GLY A 244 -7.49 22.40 -41.48
C GLY A 244 -7.45 22.39 -43.01
N ASN A 245 -7.03 21.27 -43.58
CA ASN A 245 -7.16 21.03 -45.01
C ASN A 245 -8.65 20.80 -45.34
N LEU A 246 -9.32 21.81 -45.92
CA LEU A 246 -10.74 21.74 -46.28
C LEU A 246 -11.08 20.62 -47.29
N LYS A 247 -10.09 20.16 -48.09
CA LYS A 247 -10.29 19.04 -49.02
C LYS A 247 -10.28 17.69 -48.31
N ASN A 248 -9.52 17.58 -47.21
CA ASN A 248 -9.35 16.36 -46.41
C ASN A 248 -9.37 16.73 -44.92
N PRO A 249 -10.55 16.97 -44.32
CA PRO A 249 -10.64 17.29 -42.89
C PRO A 249 -10.18 16.08 -42.06
N ILE A 250 -9.07 16.23 -41.34
CA ILE A 250 -8.55 15.20 -40.44
C ILE A 250 -9.01 15.55 -39.03
N PRO A 251 -9.96 14.81 -38.43
CA PRO A 251 -10.27 14.97 -37.03
C PRO A 251 -9.03 14.61 -36.20
N GLY A 252 -8.79 15.35 -35.10
CA GLY A 252 -7.74 15.01 -34.15
C GLY A 252 -7.92 13.59 -33.57
N PHE A 253 -6.95 13.14 -32.76
CA PHE A 253 -7.01 11.80 -32.18
C PHE A 253 -8.35 11.54 -31.47
N PRO A 254 -9.07 10.46 -31.81
CA PRO A 254 -10.33 10.13 -31.15
C PRO A 254 -10.08 9.82 -29.68
N ALA A 255 -11.06 10.13 -28.84
CA ALA A 255 -11.01 9.72 -27.44
C ALA A 255 -10.95 8.19 -27.36
N THR A 256 -10.14 7.67 -26.44
CA THR A 256 -10.16 6.25 -26.06
C THR A 256 -11.57 5.89 -25.60
N SER A 257 -12.19 4.87 -26.20
CA SER A 257 -13.51 4.41 -25.77
C SER A 257 -13.40 3.77 -24.39
N ASP A 258 -13.99 4.40 -23.39
CA ASP A 258 -14.10 3.93 -22.01
C ASP A 258 -15.24 2.92 -21.79
N LYS A 259 -15.97 2.57 -22.86
CA LYS A 259 -17.16 1.71 -22.84
C LYS A 259 -17.13 0.70 -23.99
N GLY A 260 -16.40 -0.41 -23.82
CA GLY A 260 -16.30 -1.47 -24.82
C GLY A 260 -15.86 -2.81 -24.23
N ILE A 261 -15.91 -3.85 -25.07
CA ILE A 261 -15.52 -5.23 -24.76
C ILE A 261 -14.16 -5.26 -24.06
N ARG A 262 -14.09 -6.07 -23.00
CA ARG A 262 -12.89 -6.24 -22.17
C ARG A 262 -12.39 -7.66 -22.31
N ALA A 263 -11.08 -7.82 -22.17
CA ALA A 263 -10.50 -9.12 -21.90
C ALA A 263 -9.76 -9.13 -20.57
N ILE A 264 -9.77 -10.30 -19.95
CA ILE A 264 -9.00 -10.59 -18.75
C ILE A 264 -7.81 -11.41 -19.21
N VAL A 265 -6.61 -10.94 -18.91
CA VAL A 265 -5.38 -11.70 -19.10
C VAL A 265 -5.00 -12.28 -17.75
N LEU A 266 -4.83 -13.59 -17.68
CA LEU A 266 -4.32 -14.32 -16.53
C LEU A 266 -2.91 -14.78 -16.82
N ALA A 267 -2.05 -14.79 -15.81
CA ALA A 267 -0.78 -15.48 -15.91
C ALA A 267 -0.23 -15.83 -14.53
N VAL A 268 0.77 -16.72 -14.53
CA VAL A 268 1.63 -16.95 -13.36
C VAL A 268 3.03 -16.48 -13.67
N MET A 269 3.61 -15.71 -12.76
CA MET A 269 4.99 -15.26 -12.82
C MET A 269 5.85 -16.05 -11.85
N THR A 270 7.03 -16.44 -12.31
CA THR A 270 8.08 -17.15 -11.59
C THR A 270 9.32 -16.26 -11.46
N GLU A 271 10.35 -16.74 -10.77
CA GLU A 271 11.64 -16.04 -10.70
C GLU A 271 12.35 -15.90 -12.07
N SER A 272 11.95 -16.68 -13.09
CA SER A 272 12.52 -16.63 -14.44
C SER A 272 11.65 -15.87 -15.46
N GLY A 273 10.47 -15.39 -15.07
CA GLY A 273 9.54 -14.69 -15.97
C GLY A 273 8.12 -15.27 -15.90
N ILE A 274 7.32 -15.10 -16.95
CA ILE A 274 5.99 -15.72 -17.01
C ILE A 274 6.15 -17.23 -17.23
N LEU A 275 5.41 -18.02 -16.46
CA LEU A 275 5.38 -19.48 -16.57
C LEU A 275 4.81 -19.87 -17.95
N PRO A 276 5.57 -20.58 -18.79
CA PRO A 276 5.07 -21.01 -20.09
C PRO A 276 3.80 -21.85 -19.97
N GLY A 277 2.81 -21.57 -20.80
CA GLY A 277 1.50 -22.23 -20.76
C GLY A 277 0.55 -21.73 -19.67
N SER A 278 0.96 -20.79 -18.82
CA SER A 278 0.07 -20.19 -17.81
C SER A 278 -0.77 -19.03 -18.33
N ILE A 279 -0.42 -18.46 -19.49
CA ILE A 279 -1.16 -17.31 -20.02
C ILE A 279 -2.50 -17.78 -20.57
N ASP A 280 -3.58 -17.21 -20.04
CA ASP A 280 -4.91 -17.34 -20.64
C ASP A 280 -5.55 -15.97 -20.83
N VAL A 281 -6.40 -15.85 -21.85
CA VAL A 281 -7.07 -14.58 -22.18
C VAL A 281 -8.55 -14.83 -22.37
N ILE A 282 -9.32 -14.36 -21.40
CA ILE A 282 -10.77 -14.48 -21.36
C ILE A 282 -11.36 -13.30 -22.13
N VAL A 283 -12.04 -13.58 -23.24
CA VAL A 283 -12.81 -12.59 -24.01
C VAL A 283 -14.22 -13.11 -24.22
N SER A 284 -15.24 -12.26 -24.06
CA SER A 284 -16.63 -12.65 -24.32
C SER A 284 -16.82 -13.11 -25.79
N GLY A 285 -17.10 -14.38 -26.04
CA GLY A 285 -17.46 -14.89 -27.37
C GLY A 285 -16.29 -15.32 -28.27
N ARG A 286 -15.17 -15.77 -27.70
CA ARG A 286 -14.09 -16.44 -28.45
C ARG A 286 -14.47 -17.91 -28.75
N PRO A 287 -13.97 -18.52 -29.84
CA PRO A 287 -14.08 -19.97 -30.06
C PRO A 287 -13.45 -20.79 -28.91
N ALA A 288 -14.07 -21.91 -28.52
CA ALA A 288 -13.68 -22.72 -27.37
C ALA A 288 -12.32 -23.43 -27.54
N ASP A 289 -11.92 -23.71 -28.77
CA ASP A 289 -10.66 -24.35 -29.16
C ASP A 289 -9.42 -23.47 -29.01
N GLU A 290 -9.60 -22.15 -28.91
CA GLU A 290 -8.50 -21.20 -28.67
C GLU A 290 -8.42 -20.68 -27.22
N GLN A 291 -9.32 -21.12 -26.36
CA GLN A 291 -9.34 -20.80 -24.94
C GLN A 291 -8.78 -21.98 -24.16
N VAL A 292 -8.06 -21.72 -23.06
CA VAL A 292 -7.72 -22.82 -22.15
C VAL A 292 -9.02 -23.39 -21.55
N ILE A 293 -10.05 -22.55 -21.35
CA ILE A 293 -11.34 -22.87 -20.71
C ILE A 293 -12.50 -22.06 -21.33
N ASP A 294 -13.72 -22.60 -21.33
CA ASP A 294 -14.93 -21.90 -21.82
C ASP A 294 -15.49 -20.89 -20.81
N TYR A 295 -15.46 -19.59 -21.14
CA TYR A 295 -15.90 -18.50 -20.27
C TYR A 295 -17.12 -17.75 -20.82
N HIS A 296 -18.08 -17.42 -19.93
CA HIS A 296 -19.14 -16.45 -20.21
C HIS A 296 -18.82 -15.08 -19.62
N LYS A 297 -18.73 -14.01 -20.45
CA LYS A 297 -18.69 -12.55 -20.16
C LYS A 297 -17.79 -11.98 -19.03
N THR A 298 -17.58 -12.65 -17.90
CA THR A 298 -16.80 -12.26 -16.71
C THR A 298 -16.26 -13.50 -15.98
N MET A 299 -15.05 -13.42 -15.41
CA MET A 299 -14.46 -14.50 -14.61
C MET A 299 -15.32 -14.86 -13.39
N THR A 300 -15.67 -16.13 -13.26
CA THR A 300 -16.38 -16.71 -12.12
C THR A 300 -15.44 -17.59 -11.29
N ALA A 301 -15.83 -17.93 -10.07
CA ALA A 301 -15.05 -18.84 -9.23
C ALA A 301 -14.89 -20.25 -9.82
N GLU A 302 -15.86 -20.71 -10.61
CA GLU A 302 -15.79 -21.99 -11.34
C GLU A 302 -14.72 -21.94 -12.43
N SER A 303 -14.76 -20.88 -13.23
CA SER A 303 -13.84 -20.67 -14.34
C SER A 303 -12.41 -20.36 -13.87
N TYR A 304 -12.26 -19.78 -12.68
CA TYR A 304 -10.98 -19.69 -11.97
C TYR A 304 -10.49 -21.07 -11.50
N GLY A 305 -11.39 -21.90 -10.97
CA GLY A 305 -11.07 -23.26 -10.54
C GLY A 305 -10.55 -24.12 -11.69
N GLN A 306 -11.17 -24.01 -12.87
CA GLN A 306 -10.72 -24.66 -14.10
C GLN A 306 -9.32 -24.16 -14.53
N TYR A 307 -9.05 -22.85 -14.42
CA TYR A 307 -7.74 -22.29 -14.75
C TYR A 307 -6.65 -22.83 -13.83
N MET A 308 -6.97 -22.94 -12.55
CA MET A 308 -6.07 -23.54 -11.56
C MET A 308 -5.83 -25.03 -11.80
N ASP A 309 -6.78 -25.78 -12.39
CA ASP A 309 -6.57 -27.19 -12.75
C ASP A 309 -5.48 -27.36 -13.83
N VAL A 310 -5.34 -26.38 -14.71
CA VAL A 310 -4.28 -26.37 -15.74
C VAL A 310 -2.96 -25.87 -15.15
N VAL A 311 -3.00 -24.81 -14.35
CA VAL A 311 -1.80 -24.09 -13.93
C VAL A 311 -1.10 -24.70 -12.72
N LEU A 312 -1.81 -25.32 -11.78
CA LEU A 312 -1.18 -25.96 -10.62
C LEU A 312 -0.20 -27.08 -11.03
N PRO A 313 -0.53 -28.00 -11.96
CA PRO A 313 0.45 -28.95 -12.49
C PRO A 313 1.67 -28.29 -13.17
N LEU A 314 1.47 -27.19 -13.91
CA LEU A 314 2.57 -26.45 -14.54
C LEU A 314 3.52 -25.84 -13.51
N ILE A 315 2.99 -25.29 -12.41
CA ILE A 315 3.79 -24.76 -11.29
C ILE A 315 4.64 -25.88 -10.68
N LEU A 316 4.05 -27.06 -10.45
CA LEU A 316 4.76 -28.21 -9.91
C LEU A 316 5.88 -28.66 -10.86
N ALA A 317 5.59 -28.76 -12.16
CA ALA A 317 6.57 -29.16 -13.17
C ALA A 317 7.73 -28.15 -13.32
N ALA A 318 7.45 -26.86 -13.16
CA ALA A 318 8.47 -25.81 -13.21
C ALA A 318 9.26 -25.65 -11.90
N CYS A 319 8.83 -26.31 -10.81
CA CYS A 319 9.50 -26.20 -9.52
C CYS A 319 10.88 -26.90 -9.57
N PRO A 320 11.99 -26.19 -9.26
CA PRO A 320 13.30 -26.81 -9.23
C PRO A 320 13.40 -27.93 -8.20
N ALA A 321 14.21 -28.95 -8.50
CA ALA A 321 14.46 -30.06 -7.58
C ALA A 321 14.97 -29.55 -6.22
N GLY A 322 14.42 -30.11 -5.14
CA GLY A 322 14.79 -29.73 -3.76
C GLY A 322 14.06 -28.50 -3.21
N ARG A 323 13.27 -27.79 -4.02
CA ARG A 323 12.43 -26.67 -3.57
C ARG A 323 10.97 -27.09 -3.46
N ARG A 324 10.19 -26.32 -2.69
CA ARG A 324 8.74 -26.53 -2.56
C ARG A 324 7.99 -25.40 -3.27
N PRO A 325 6.98 -25.70 -4.09
CA PRO A 325 6.21 -24.67 -4.78
C PRO A 325 5.29 -23.92 -3.82
N VAL A 326 5.29 -22.60 -3.94
CA VAL A 326 4.44 -21.68 -3.18
C VAL A 326 3.76 -20.72 -4.13
N LEU A 327 2.44 -20.77 -4.21
CA LEU A 327 1.63 -19.88 -5.04
C LEU A 327 1.11 -18.70 -4.23
N VAL A 328 1.44 -17.49 -4.65
CA VAL A 328 0.92 -16.24 -4.10
C VAL A 328 -0.25 -15.76 -4.96
N ILE A 329 -1.40 -15.54 -4.33
CA ILE A 329 -2.63 -15.04 -4.97
C ILE A 329 -3.21 -13.87 -4.17
N ASP A 330 -4.05 -13.05 -4.78
CA ASP A 330 -4.81 -12.03 -4.04
C ASP A 330 -5.91 -12.66 -3.15
N ASN A 331 -6.66 -11.83 -2.43
CA ASN A 331 -7.75 -12.31 -1.56
C ASN A 331 -9.15 -12.04 -2.13
N ALA A 332 -9.30 -11.98 -3.46
CA ALA A 332 -10.60 -11.79 -4.10
C ALA A 332 -11.59 -12.91 -3.75
N SER A 333 -12.89 -12.59 -3.73
CA SER A 333 -13.93 -13.56 -3.41
C SER A 333 -13.96 -14.74 -4.39
N ILE A 334 -13.65 -14.51 -5.66
CA ILE A 334 -13.58 -15.54 -6.70
C ILE A 334 -12.50 -16.60 -6.42
N HIS A 335 -11.42 -16.24 -5.71
CA HIS A 335 -10.34 -17.15 -5.32
C HIS A 335 -10.63 -17.97 -4.06
N ASN A 336 -11.74 -17.66 -3.40
CA ASN A 336 -12.09 -18.14 -2.07
C ASN A 336 -13.39 -18.96 -2.07
N LYS A 337 -13.66 -19.69 -3.16
CA LYS A 337 -14.78 -20.64 -3.22
C LYS A 337 -14.55 -21.78 -2.23
N LEU A 338 -15.52 -21.97 -1.34
CA LEU A 338 -15.48 -23.01 -0.33
C LEU A 338 -15.85 -24.37 -0.92
N VAL A 339 -15.13 -25.42 -0.51
CA VAL A 339 -15.48 -26.82 -0.82
C VAL A 339 -16.85 -27.16 -0.25
N GLN A 340 -17.07 -26.79 1.01
CA GLN A 340 -18.35 -26.90 1.69
C GLN A 340 -18.62 -25.60 2.44
N LYS A 341 -19.87 -25.15 2.39
CA LYS A 341 -20.28 -23.97 3.17
C LYS A 341 -20.21 -24.32 4.66
N VAL A 342 -19.69 -23.37 5.45
CA VAL A 342 -19.71 -23.45 6.92
C VAL A 342 -20.91 -22.66 7.41
N ALA A 343 -21.67 -23.23 8.36
CA ALA A 343 -22.86 -22.59 8.91
C ALA A 343 -22.56 -21.18 9.42
N ALA A 344 -23.51 -20.27 9.20
CA ALA A 344 -23.46 -18.90 9.68
C ALA A 344 -24.73 -18.56 10.47
N LYS A 345 -24.61 -17.73 11.51
CA LYS A 345 -25.74 -17.32 12.36
C LYS A 345 -26.92 -16.71 11.58
N ALA A 346 -26.61 -16.10 10.43
CA ALA A 346 -27.60 -15.50 9.54
C ALA A 346 -28.45 -16.53 8.76
N TRP A 347 -28.04 -17.80 8.68
CA TRP A 347 -28.79 -18.85 7.98
C TRP A 347 -30.15 -19.11 8.62
N LYS A 348 -31.08 -19.71 7.87
CA LYS A 348 -32.36 -20.14 8.44
C LYS A 348 -32.12 -21.33 9.37
N LYS A 349 -33.00 -21.51 10.36
CA LYS A 349 -32.92 -22.63 11.32
C LYS A 349 -32.76 -23.97 10.60
N GLY A 350 -33.60 -24.22 9.57
CA GLY A 350 -33.53 -25.45 8.77
C GLY A 350 -32.18 -25.67 8.10
N ASP A 351 -31.57 -24.63 7.51
CA ASP A 351 -30.27 -24.76 6.85
C ASP A 351 -29.14 -25.14 7.84
N ILE A 352 -29.21 -24.65 9.09
CA ILE A 352 -28.24 -25.00 10.13
C ILE A 352 -28.45 -26.45 10.59
N VAL A 353 -29.70 -26.91 10.70
CA VAL A 353 -30.04 -28.31 10.99
C VAL A 353 -29.52 -29.23 9.91
N THR A 354 -29.79 -28.95 8.64
CA THR A 354 -29.28 -29.75 7.51
C THR A 354 -27.76 -29.79 7.53
N TRP A 355 -27.10 -28.66 7.75
CA TRP A 355 -25.65 -28.61 7.84
C TRP A 355 -25.10 -29.46 8.98
N LEU A 356 -25.71 -29.40 10.18
CA LEU A 356 -25.31 -30.25 11.31
C LEU A 356 -25.51 -31.74 10.99
N ALA A 357 -26.62 -32.09 10.35
CA ALA A 357 -26.89 -33.45 9.89
C ALA A 357 -25.84 -33.94 8.87
N ASP A 358 -25.43 -33.10 7.91
CA ASP A 358 -24.35 -33.41 6.95
C ASP A 358 -23.00 -33.65 7.64
N GLN A 359 -22.79 -33.05 8.82
CA GLN A 359 -21.62 -33.28 9.66
C GLN A 359 -21.76 -34.48 10.61
N GLY A 360 -22.89 -35.20 10.54
CA GLY A 360 -23.19 -36.35 11.41
C GLY A 360 -23.69 -35.99 12.81
N VAL A 361 -24.11 -34.74 13.04
CA VAL A 361 -24.64 -34.27 14.33
C VAL A 361 -26.16 -34.33 14.29
N VAL A 362 -26.73 -35.13 15.20
CA VAL A 362 -28.18 -35.21 15.39
C VAL A 362 -28.61 -34.09 16.33
N VAL A 363 -29.56 -33.27 15.89
CA VAL A 363 -30.08 -32.13 16.65
C VAL A 363 -31.59 -32.23 16.82
N ASP A 364 -32.07 -31.82 17.99
CA ASP A 364 -33.50 -31.72 18.26
C ASP A 364 -34.10 -30.52 17.51
N GLN A 365 -34.98 -30.81 16.56
CA GLN A 365 -35.58 -29.81 15.68
C GLN A 365 -36.61 -28.93 16.40
N GLU A 366 -37.08 -29.29 17.60
CA GLU A 366 -37.99 -28.46 18.37
C GLU A 366 -37.29 -27.28 19.05
N GLN A 367 -35.97 -27.36 19.22
CA GLN A 367 -35.17 -26.31 19.84
C GLN A 367 -35.24 -24.95 19.12
N THR A 368 -34.95 -23.87 19.84
CA THR A 368 -34.84 -22.54 19.24
C THR A 368 -33.67 -22.44 18.26
N LYS A 369 -33.72 -21.46 17.35
CA LYS A 369 -32.61 -21.20 16.42
C LYS A 369 -31.31 -20.89 17.18
N GLU A 370 -31.42 -20.21 18.32
CA GLU A 370 -30.30 -19.84 19.17
C GLU A 370 -29.62 -21.07 19.79
N ALA A 371 -30.38 -22.07 20.23
CA ALA A 371 -29.87 -23.32 20.77
C ALA A 371 -29.16 -24.15 19.69
N ILE A 372 -29.79 -24.33 18.53
CA ILE A 372 -29.18 -25.04 17.39
C ILE A 372 -27.92 -24.32 16.89
N TRP A 373 -27.92 -22.98 16.88
CA TRP A 373 -26.72 -22.21 16.56
C TRP A 373 -25.60 -22.43 17.59
N LYS A 374 -25.92 -22.60 18.87
CA LYS A 374 -24.94 -22.92 19.91
C LYS A 374 -24.32 -24.30 19.65
N GLU A 375 -25.13 -25.30 19.32
CA GLU A 375 -24.64 -26.64 18.94
C GLU A 375 -23.73 -26.58 17.70
N ALA A 376 -24.08 -25.77 16.70
CA ALA A 376 -23.20 -25.51 15.55
C ALA A 376 -21.88 -24.85 15.96
N VAL A 377 -21.89 -23.89 16.88
CA VAL A 377 -20.67 -23.25 17.40
C VAL A 377 -19.80 -24.23 18.18
N ASP A 378 -20.42 -25.07 19.01
CA ASP A 378 -19.72 -26.08 19.80
C ASP A 378 -19.08 -27.12 18.89
N TYR A 379 -19.82 -27.61 17.89
CA TYR A 379 -19.27 -28.49 16.86
C TYR A 379 -18.11 -27.80 16.11
N MET A 380 -18.28 -26.57 15.63
CA MET A 380 -17.21 -25.82 14.98
C MET A 380 -15.98 -25.68 15.88
N ALA A 381 -16.14 -25.48 17.19
CA ALA A 381 -15.05 -25.41 18.15
C ALA A 381 -14.28 -26.74 18.25
N THR A 382 -14.97 -27.90 18.23
CA THR A 382 -14.31 -29.22 18.18
C THR A 382 -13.45 -29.41 16.92
N GLN A 383 -13.81 -28.73 15.83
CA GLN A 383 -13.07 -28.76 14.55
C GLN A 383 -11.96 -27.69 14.46
N GLY A 384 -11.57 -27.05 15.58
CA GLY A 384 -10.56 -25.98 15.61
C GLY A 384 -11.11 -24.60 15.22
N GLY A 385 -12.44 -24.45 15.18
CA GLY A 385 -13.18 -23.23 14.92
C GLY A 385 -13.64 -23.06 13.46
N ALA A 386 -14.61 -22.17 13.26
CA ALA A 386 -15.21 -21.88 11.95
C ALA A 386 -14.19 -21.53 10.85
N LYS A 387 -13.06 -20.91 11.21
CA LYS A 387 -11.98 -20.58 10.26
C LYS A 387 -11.21 -21.80 9.80
N ALA A 388 -10.97 -22.78 10.68
CA ALA A 388 -10.26 -24.01 10.34
C ALA A 388 -11.09 -24.91 9.41
N MET A 389 -12.42 -24.85 9.55
CA MET A 389 -13.36 -25.56 8.68
C MET A 389 -13.50 -24.96 7.27
N ARG A 390 -13.08 -23.71 7.05
CA ARG A 390 -13.14 -23.07 5.74
C ARG A 390 -12.03 -23.60 4.84
N LYS A 391 -12.35 -24.68 4.12
CA LYS A 391 -11.51 -25.24 3.07
C LYS A 391 -11.90 -24.64 1.72
N PHE A 392 -10.92 -24.10 1.01
CA PHE A 392 -11.13 -23.52 -0.33
C PHE A 392 -10.80 -24.56 -1.39
N GLU A 393 -11.58 -24.61 -2.47
CA GLU A 393 -11.43 -25.63 -3.52
C GLU A 393 -10.01 -25.64 -4.12
N VAL A 394 -9.50 -24.46 -4.47
CA VAL A 394 -8.15 -24.32 -5.04
C VAL A 394 -7.06 -24.63 -4.01
N ASP A 395 -7.28 -24.34 -2.73
CA ASP A 395 -6.32 -24.69 -1.66
C ASP A 395 -6.20 -26.20 -1.51
N GLU A 396 -7.31 -26.94 -1.52
CA GLU A 396 -7.28 -28.40 -1.41
C GLU A 396 -6.66 -29.03 -2.66
N LYS A 397 -6.95 -28.51 -3.86
CA LYS A 397 -6.29 -28.91 -5.11
C LYS A 397 -4.78 -28.69 -5.07
N ALA A 398 -4.34 -27.49 -4.69
CA ALA A 398 -2.92 -27.14 -4.55
C ALA A 398 -2.23 -28.00 -3.50
N LYS A 399 -2.87 -28.20 -2.34
CA LYS A 399 -2.37 -29.06 -1.27
C LYS A 399 -2.19 -30.51 -1.71
N GLY A 400 -3.10 -31.05 -2.53
CA GLY A 400 -2.98 -32.38 -3.13
C GLY A 400 -1.73 -32.54 -4.00
N LEU A 401 -1.22 -31.45 -4.56
CA LEU A 401 0.02 -31.39 -5.35
C LEU A 401 1.24 -30.94 -4.52
N GLY A 402 1.09 -30.77 -3.19
CA GLY A 402 2.15 -30.26 -2.32
C GLY A 402 2.46 -28.77 -2.49
N ILE A 403 1.60 -28.01 -3.18
CA ILE A 403 1.74 -26.57 -3.40
C ILE A 403 1.13 -25.80 -2.23
N SER A 404 1.90 -24.89 -1.65
CA SER A 404 1.41 -24.02 -0.57
C SER A 404 0.83 -22.72 -1.12
N ILE A 405 -0.35 -22.31 -0.66
CA ILE A 405 -0.95 -21.02 -1.04
C ILE A 405 -0.67 -19.94 0.00
N VAL A 406 -0.32 -18.75 -0.47
CA VAL A 406 -0.16 -17.52 0.32
C VAL A 406 -1.07 -16.44 -0.27
N ARG A 407 -1.98 -15.91 0.54
CA ARG A 407 -2.88 -14.83 0.12
C ARG A 407 -2.33 -13.47 0.50
N LEU A 408 -2.42 -12.51 -0.42
CA LEU A 408 -2.08 -11.12 -0.14
C LEU A 408 -3.04 -10.52 0.89
N PRO A 409 -2.56 -9.58 1.73
CA PRO A 409 -3.45 -8.80 2.55
C PRO A 409 -4.33 -7.92 1.65
N PRO A 410 -5.60 -7.67 2.02
CA PRO A 410 -6.48 -6.81 1.25
C PRO A 410 -5.80 -5.47 0.92
N TYR A 411 -5.92 -5.01 -0.31
CA TYR A 411 -5.40 -3.71 -0.79
C TYR A 411 -3.86 -3.59 -0.85
N HIS A 412 -3.13 -4.71 -0.91
CA HIS A 412 -1.67 -4.73 -1.00
C HIS A 412 -1.17 -5.40 -2.28
N CYS A 413 -1.72 -5.01 -3.43
CA CYS A 413 -1.23 -5.48 -4.74
C CYS A 413 0.25 -5.12 -4.97
N CYS A 414 0.80 -4.12 -4.27
CA CYS A 414 2.23 -3.79 -4.30
C CYS A 414 3.15 -4.92 -3.82
N PHE A 415 2.62 -5.93 -3.13
CA PHE A 415 3.37 -7.14 -2.77
C PHE A 415 3.30 -8.24 -3.84
N ASN A 416 2.57 -8.02 -4.93
CA ASN A 416 2.47 -8.91 -6.07
C ASN A 416 3.33 -8.37 -7.22
N PRO A 417 4.53 -8.91 -7.46
CA PRO A 417 5.44 -8.37 -8.46
C PRO A 417 4.97 -8.55 -9.91
N ILE A 418 3.99 -9.43 -10.19
CA ILE A 418 3.37 -9.56 -11.51
C ILE A 418 2.65 -8.26 -11.96
N GLU A 419 2.23 -7.41 -11.01
CA GLU A 419 1.65 -6.10 -11.30
C GLU A 419 2.63 -5.19 -12.07
N LEU A 420 3.94 -5.39 -11.90
CA LEU A 420 4.96 -4.69 -12.68
C LEU A 420 4.93 -5.15 -14.14
N ILE A 421 4.77 -6.46 -14.37
CA ILE A 421 4.63 -7.04 -15.72
C ILE A 421 3.34 -6.52 -16.37
N TRP A 422 2.24 -6.43 -15.63
CA TRP A 422 1.01 -5.79 -16.11
C TRP A 422 1.20 -4.32 -16.47
N GLY A 423 1.96 -3.57 -15.67
CA GLY A 423 2.34 -2.20 -16.00
C GLY A 423 3.14 -2.09 -17.30
N MET A 424 4.09 -2.99 -17.51
CA MET A 424 4.90 -3.06 -18.74
C MET A 424 4.05 -3.45 -19.96
N LEU A 425 3.25 -4.51 -19.83
CA LEU A 425 2.31 -4.98 -20.85
C LEU A 425 1.40 -3.84 -21.28
N LYS A 426 0.68 -3.22 -20.34
CA LYS A 426 -0.25 -2.12 -20.65
C LYS A 426 0.46 -0.94 -21.28
N SER A 427 1.66 -0.58 -20.81
CA SER A 427 2.45 0.50 -21.42
C SER A 427 2.79 0.19 -22.88
N LYS A 428 3.15 -1.06 -23.18
CA LYS A 428 3.44 -1.50 -24.54
C LYS A 428 2.20 -1.51 -25.42
N LEU A 429 1.07 -2.03 -24.89
CA LEU A 429 -0.22 -2.00 -25.56
C LEU A 429 -0.66 -0.57 -25.89
N LEU A 430 -0.46 0.38 -24.97
CA LEU A 430 -0.77 1.80 -25.20
C LEU A 430 0.16 2.47 -26.23
N GLU A 431 1.37 1.96 -26.42
CA GLU A 431 2.31 2.47 -27.43
C GLU A 431 1.92 2.03 -28.83
N ILE A 432 1.53 0.77 -29.00
CA ILE A 432 1.24 0.15 -30.31
C ILE A 432 -0.25 0.18 -30.68
N GLY A 433 -1.12 0.37 -29.69
CA GLY A 433 -2.57 0.22 -29.83
C GLY A 433 -3.24 1.42 -30.49
N HIS A 434 -4.23 1.12 -31.33
CA HIS A 434 -5.07 2.07 -32.03
C HIS A 434 -6.53 1.94 -31.58
N THR A 435 -7.32 3.02 -31.63
CA THR A 435 -8.73 3.02 -31.17
C THR A 435 -9.68 2.11 -31.94
N LYS A 436 -9.20 1.50 -33.04
CA LYS A 436 -9.96 0.56 -33.89
C LYS A 436 -9.58 -0.90 -33.61
N ASP A 437 -8.62 -1.14 -32.74
CA ASP A 437 -8.11 -2.48 -32.47
C ASP A 437 -9.16 -3.31 -31.72
N SER A 438 -9.55 -4.42 -32.34
CA SER A 438 -10.51 -5.36 -31.76
C SER A 438 -9.84 -6.41 -30.88
N ILE A 439 -10.46 -6.67 -29.73
CA ILE A 439 -10.17 -7.83 -28.89
C ILE A 439 -10.99 -9.05 -29.34
N LEU A 440 -12.14 -8.83 -30.00
CA LEU A 440 -12.97 -9.88 -30.56
C LEU A 440 -12.52 -10.18 -32.00
N GLN A 441 -11.91 -11.35 -32.19
CA GLN A 441 -11.93 -12.22 -33.39
C GLN A 441 -10.55 -12.87 -33.63
N GLY A 442 -10.58 -14.17 -33.94
CA GLY A 442 -9.45 -15.01 -34.39
C GLY A 442 -8.72 -14.55 -35.66
N LYS A 443 -8.96 -13.33 -36.15
CA LYS A 443 -8.06 -12.64 -37.09
C LYS A 443 -6.87 -11.97 -36.39
N CYS A 444 -6.82 -11.98 -35.05
CA CYS A 444 -5.84 -11.23 -34.28
C CYS A 444 -4.55 -11.97 -33.90
N LEU A 445 -4.28 -13.17 -34.43
CA LEU A 445 -2.94 -13.80 -34.31
C LEU A 445 -1.84 -12.94 -34.96
N GLY A 446 -2.20 -12.00 -35.84
CA GLY A 446 -1.29 -11.02 -36.44
C GLY A 446 -1.17 -9.69 -35.68
N SER A 447 -2.05 -9.39 -34.73
CA SER A 447 -2.03 -8.11 -34.00
C SER A 447 -0.81 -8.07 -33.07
N PRO A 448 -0.07 -6.94 -33.02
CA PRO A 448 1.06 -6.75 -32.11
C PRO A 448 0.74 -7.10 -30.65
N ILE A 449 -0.52 -6.88 -30.25
CA ILE A 449 -1.06 -7.18 -28.92
C ILE A 449 -0.98 -8.68 -28.60
N TRP A 450 -1.35 -9.55 -29.54
CA TRP A 450 -1.40 -10.99 -29.32
C TRP A 450 -0.08 -11.69 -29.57
N LYS A 451 0.77 -11.14 -30.46
CA LYS A 451 2.17 -11.59 -30.60
C LYS A 451 2.96 -11.37 -29.30
N PHE A 452 2.66 -10.31 -28.56
CA PHE A 452 3.33 -10.00 -27.30
C PHE A 452 2.84 -10.87 -26.12
N LEU A 453 1.59 -11.35 -26.16
CA LEU A 453 1.01 -12.24 -25.15
C LEU A 453 1.37 -13.72 -25.35
N LYS A 454 1.94 -14.10 -26.51
CA LYS A 454 2.37 -15.47 -26.83
C LYS A 454 3.89 -15.71 -26.67
N ILE A 455 4.63 -14.78 -26.06
CA ILE A 455 6.06 -14.94 -25.77
C ILE A 455 6.23 -15.55 -24.39
#